data_AF-A0A7S1TA16-F1
#
_entry.id   AF-A0A7S1TA16-F1
#
_cell.length_a   1.000
_cell.length_b   1.000
_cell.length_c   1.000
_cell.angle_alpha   90.00
_cell.angle_beta   90.00
_cell.angle_gamma   90.00
#
_symmetry.space_group_name_H-M   'P 1'
#
loop_
_entity.id
_entity.type
_entity.pdbx_description
1 polymer ?
#
loop_
_entity_poly.entity_id
_entity_poly.type
_entity_poly.pdbx_seq_one_letter_code
_entity_poly.pdbx_strand_id
1 'polypeptide(L)'
;TGLRVLRSHYRLSLSTSDTQHSVFTALQPSCLDNCSGLGVLERRAGFRVGRGTSLRPVNDARSLSTFTDSQMADQVRQLKIKTGSVKRLQKELILYEKEHDKEVAKVEKMKAENAEPHDLKHAENVLSEAAMMLPDCRQRLETALADLVSFVEEIGDSLKEEECEELKTAKEVILSAEAVFA
;
A
#
# COMPACT_ATOMS: atom_id res chain seq x y z
N THR A 1 -7.43 -15.50 27.23
CA THR A 1 -6.08 -16.11 27.18
C THR A 1 -6.00 -16.97 25.94
N GLY A 2 -5.24 -16.55 24.92
CA GLY A 2 -5.04 -17.40 23.73
C GLY A 2 -4.67 -16.73 22.41
N LEU A 3 -4.00 -15.57 22.41
CA LEU A 3 -3.29 -15.05 21.24
C LEU A 3 -1.88 -15.63 21.21
N ARG A 4 -1.61 -16.64 20.38
CA ARG A 4 -0.29 -16.90 19.77
C ARG A 4 -0.34 -18.12 18.85
N VAL A 5 0.56 -18.13 17.87
CA VAL A 5 0.84 -19.19 16.89
C VAL A 5 -0.13 -19.10 15.70
N LEU A 6 0.26 -18.49 14.57
CA LEU A 6 1.16 -19.08 13.58
C LEU A 6 1.91 -17.98 12.81
N ARG A 7 3.20 -17.78 13.11
CA ARG A 7 4.14 -17.05 12.26
C ARG A 7 5.47 -17.79 12.29
N SER A 8 5.52 -18.92 11.58
CA SER A 8 6.72 -19.74 11.41
C SER A 8 6.52 -20.58 10.15
N HIS A 9 7.61 -20.82 9.40
CA HIS A 9 7.64 -21.24 7.99
C HIS A 9 7.39 -20.02 7.08
N TYR A 10 8.39 -19.23 6.68
CA TYR A 10 9.52 -19.62 5.83
C TYR A 10 10.82 -18.88 6.24
N ARG A 11 11.86 -19.64 6.59
CA ARG A 11 13.25 -19.17 6.71
C ARG A 11 14.13 -20.18 5.97
N LEU A 12 14.43 -19.88 4.71
CA LEU A 12 15.40 -20.60 3.88
C LEU A 12 16.40 -19.53 3.42
N SER A 13 17.52 -19.39 4.12
CA SER A 13 18.81 -20.01 3.77
C SER A 13 19.47 -19.32 2.58
N LEU A 14 20.15 -18.20 2.83
CA LEU A 14 21.23 -17.72 1.98
C LEU A 14 22.55 -17.97 2.68
N SER A 15 23.23 -19.02 2.19
CA SER A 15 24.63 -19.30 2.45
C SER A 15 25.50 -18.29 1.70
N THR A 16 26.40 -17.69 2.47
CA THR A 16 27.57 -16.91 2.09
C THR A 16 28.44 -17.59 1.03
N SER A 17 28.75 -16.87 -0.06
CA SER A 17 30.11 -16.57 -0.54
C SER A 17 30.05 -16.13 -2.00
N ASP A 18 30.31 -14.85 -2.28
CA ASP A 18 31.45 -14.50 -3.13
C ASP A 18 31.76 -12.99 -3.07
N THR A 19 32.99 -12.74 -2.69
CA THR A 19 33.69 -11.46 -2.62
C THR A 19 34.12 -10.96 -3.99
N GLN A 20 34.46 -9.66 -4.03
CA GLN A 20 35.23 -8.91 -5.04
C GLN A 20 34.36 -8.18 -6.11
N HIS A 21 34.42 -6.86 -6.37
CA HIS A 21 35.34 -5.80 -5.98
C HIS A 21 34.68 -4.42 -6.24
N SER A 22 34.90 -3.48 -5.31
CA SER A 22 35.28 -2.07 -5.54
C SER A 22 34.48 -1.17 -6.50
N VAL A 23 33.70 -0.26 -5.92
CA VAL A 23 33.84 1.22 -6.03
C VAL A 23 32.88 1.83 -4.98
N PHE A 24 33.31 2.29 -3.80
CA PHE A 24 33.94 3.59 -3.54
C PHE A 24 33.32 4.67 -4.46
N THR A 25 32.36 5.47 -3.99
CA THR A 25 32.67 6.76 -3.35
C THR A 25 31.46 7.26 -2.57
N ALA A 26 31.68 7.55 -1.29
CA ALA A 26 30.81 8.30 -0.42
C ALA A 26 30.75 9.77 -0.86
N LEU A 27 29.58 10.40 -0.82
CA LEU A 27 29.51 11.86 -0.65
C LEU A 27 28.24 12.21 0.16
N GLN A 28 28.48 12.69 1.38
CA GLN A 28 27.49 13.32 2.24
C GLN A 28 27.08 14.68 1.65
N PRO A 29 25.84 15.14 1.86
CA PRO A 29 25.52 16.55 1.84
C PRO A 29 25.55 17.12 3.27
N SER A 30 26.64 17.81 3.59
CA SER A 30 26.72 18.76 4.70
C SER A 30 26.16 20.11 4.26
N CYS A 31 25.26 20.65 5.08
CA CYS A 31 24.83 22.05 5.08
C CYS A 31 26.03 23.01 5.12
N LEU A 32 25.97 24.13 4.40
CA LEU A 32 26.12 25.50 4.93
C LEU A 32 26.12 26.56 3.80
N ASP A 33 25.41 27.65 4.09
CA ASP A 33 25.65 29.06 3.71
C ASP A 33 25.84 29.47 2.23
N ASN A 34 24.90 30.28 1.72
CA ASN A 34 25.21 31.71 1.57
C ASN A 34 23.95 32.56 1.33
N CYS A 35 23.63 33.41 2.32
CA CYS A 35 22.78 34.59 2.17
C CYS A 35 23.64 35.76 1.68
N SER A 36 23.32 36.38 0.54
CA SER A 36 23.76 37.75 0.19
C SER A 36 22.96 38.32 -0.99
N GLY A 37 22.49 39.57 -0.86
CA GLY A 37 22.11 40.45 -1.99
C GLY A 37 20.62 40.80 -2.06
N LEU A 38 20.14 41.78 -1.29
CA LEU A 38 20.07 43.22 -1.64
C LEU A 38 19.08 43.56 -2.77
N GLY A 39 17.98 44.21 -2.38
CA GLY A 39 17.01 44.84 -3.26
C GLY A 39 16.14 45.84 -2.49
N VAL A 40 16.73 46.99 -2.16
CA VAL A 40 16.07 48.15 -1.56
C VAL A 40 15.21 48.85 -2.61
N LEU A 41 13.89 49.03 -2.36
CA LEU A 41 13.14 50.21 -2.82
C LEU A 41 11.82 50.44 -2.03
N GLU A 42 11.99 51.08 -0.88
CA GLU A 42 11.35 52.33 -0.44
C GLU A 42 9.88 52.72 -0.78
N ARG A 43 9.10 52.89 0.32
CA ARG A 43 8.00 53.87 0.64
C ARG A 43 6.79 53.94 -0.34
N ARG A 44 5.52 53.92 0.10
CA ARG A 44 4.89 54.83 1.09
C ARG A 44 3.41 54.45 1.31
N ALA A 45 2.90 54.88 2.47
CA ALA A 45 1.50 55.22 2.82
C ALA A 45 0.59 54.11 3.39
N GLY A 46 0.11 54.34 4.62
CA GLY A 46 -1.13 53.71 5.08
C GLY A 46 -1.33 53.43 6.57
N PHE A 47 -0.73 54.19 7.50
CA PHE A 47 -1.13 54.11 8.91
C PHE A 47 -2.55 54.65 9.08
N ARG A 48 -3.51 53.77 9.37
CA ARG A 48 -4.86 54.14 9.80
C ARG A 48 -5.15 53.44 11.13
N VAL A 49 -4.93 54.15 12.23
CA VAL A 49 -5.46 53.78 13.55
C VAL A 49 -6.95 54.08 13.54
N GLY A 50 -7.76 53.07 13.85
CA GLY A 50 -9.20 53.19 13.82
C GLY A 50 -9.92 52.12 14.64
N ARG A 51 -10.09 52.46 15.92
CA ARG A 51 -11.17 52.04 16.84
C ARG A 51 -11.14 50.60 17.35
N GLY A 52 -11.11 50.53 18.69
CA GLY A 52 -11.17 49.31 19.47
C GLY A 52 -12.33 48.42 19.03
N THR A 53 -11.97 47.18 18.73
CA THR A 53 -12.86 46.06 18.98
C THR A 53 -12.34 45.41 20.25
N SER A 54 -13.23 45.32 21.23
CA SER A 54 -13.10 44.52 22.42
C SER A 54 -12.29 43.27 22.11
N LEU A 55 -11.15 43.08 22.79
CA LEU A 55 -10.53 41.77 22.91
C LEU A 55 -11.58 40.84 23.53
N ARG A 56 -12.35 40.15 22.69
CA ARG A 56 -13.17 39.04 23.14
C ARG A 56 -12.18 37.95 23.54
N PRO A 57 -12.34 37.32 24.71
CA PRO A 57 -11.50 36.19 25.06
C PRO A 57 -11.70 35.11 23.99
N VAL A 58 -10.62 34.66 23.36
CA VAL A 58 -10.64 33.49 22.46
C VAL A 58 -10.78 32.26 23.35
N ASN A 59 -12.00 32.02 23.81
CA ASN A 59 -12.41 30.77 24.46
C ASN A 59 -13.00 29.86 23.38
N ASP A 60 -12.17 29.28 22.50
CA ASP A 60 -12.67 28.51 21.35
C ASP A 60 -12.37 27.00 21.49
N ALA A 61 -13.11 26.35 22.39
CA ALA A 61 -13.37 24.90 22.33
C ALA A 61 -13.98 24.44 20.98
N ARG A 62 -14.39 25.41 20.13
CA ARG A 62 -14.90 25.22 18.76
C ARG A 62 -13.83 24.88 17.72
N SER A 63 -12.55 25.17 17.99
CA SER A 63 -11.44 24.88 17.07
C SER A 63 -11.00 23.41 17.09
N LEU A 64 -11.12 22.73 18.24
CA LEU A 64 -10.80 21.30 18.36
C LEU A 64 -11.84 20.40 17.68
N SER A 65 -13.12 20.78 17.68
CA SER A 65 -14.19 19.96 17.07
C SER A 65 -14.11 19.94 15.54
N THR A 66 -13.80 21.06 14.89
CA THR A 66 -13.63 21.10 13.43
C THR A 66 -12.41 20.30 12.95
N PHE A 67 -11.38 20.18 13.79
CA PHE A 67 -10.20 19.37 13.49
C PHE A 67 -10.52 17.88 13.54
N THR A 68 -11.25 17.42 14.56
CA THR A 68 -11.66 16.02 14.66
C THR A 68 -12.61 15.60 13.54
N ASP A 69 -13.58 16.43 13.15
CA ASP A 69 -14.50 16.09 12.04
C ASP A 69 -13.78 15.93 10.70
N SER A 70 -12.74 16.74 10.43
CA SER A 70 -11.93 16.60 9.21
C SER A 70 -11.08 15.32 9.18
N GLN A 71 -10.50 14.92 10.33
CA GLN A 71 -9.69 13.71 10.44
C GLN A 71 -10.52 12.44 10.17
N MET A 72 -11.76 12.41 10.64
CA MET A 72 -12.67 11.27 10.46
C MET A 72 -13.08 11.10 9.00
N ALA A 73 -13.35 12.21 8.29
CA ALA A 73 -13.66 12.19 6.87
C ALA A 73 -12.47 11.69 6.02
N ASP A 74 -11.24 12.08 6.38
CA ASP A 74 -10.02 11.60 5.73
C ASP A 74 -9.77 10.12 6.00
N GLN A 75 -10.02 9.64 7.23
CA GLN A 75 -9.93 8.23 7.58
C GLN A 75 -10.93 7.38 6.76
N VAL A 76 -12.19 7.80 6.67
CA VAL A 76 -13.21 7.11 5.85
C VAL A 76 -12.82 7.09 4.37
N ARG A 77 -12.26 8.19 3.84
CA ARG A 77 -11.77 8.25 2.46
C ARG A 77 -10.60 7.27 2.24
N GLN A 78 -9.63 7.22 3.16
CA GLN A 78 -8.51 6.30 3.08
C GLN A 78 -8.98 4.84 3.15
N LEU A 79 -10.00 4.55 3.96
CA LEU A 79 -10.61 3.22 4.07
C LEU A 79 -11.19 2.75 2.74
N LYS A 80 -11.94 3.62 2.05
CA LYS A 80 -12.45 3.36 0.69
C LYS A 80 -11.33 3.09 -0.31
N ILE A 81 -10.25 3.87 -0.25
CA ILE A 81 -9.10 3.72 -1.15
C ILE A 81 -8.44 2.37 -0.93
N LYS A 82 -8.09 2.04 0.32
CA LYS A 82 -7.43 0.76 0.67
C LYS A 82 -8.33 -0.44 0.33
N THR A 83 -9.62 -0.36 0.63
CA THR A 83 -10.61 -1.39 0.25
C THR A 83 -10.70 -1.55 -1.27
N GLY A 84 -10.66 -0.44 -2.01
CA GLY A 84 -10.63 -0.45 -3.48
C GLY A 84 -9.35 -1.07 -4.05
N SER A 85 -8.19 -0.83 -3.42
CA SER A 85 -6.92 -1.45 -3.81
C SER A 85 -6.96 -2.97 -3.68
N VAL A 86 -7.43 -3.49 -2.54
CA VAL A 86 -7.55 -4.95 -2.33
C VAL A 86 -8.48 -5.60 -3.36
N LYS A 87 -9.65 -5.00 -3.62
CA LYS A 87 -10.59 -5.51 -4.65
C LYS A 87 -9.99 -5.56 -6.05
N ARG A 88 -9.09 -4.64 -6.40
CA ARG A 88 -8.41 -4.61 -7.70
C ARG A 88 -7.37 -5.72 -7.79
N LEU A 89 -6.49 -5.82 -6.78
CA LEU A 89 -5.46 -6.84 -6.71
C LEU A 89 -6.06 -8.26 -6.70
N GLN A 90 -7.20 -8.45 -6.04
CA GLN A 90 -7.92 -9.73 -6.03
C GLN A 90 -8.35 -10.14 -7.45
N LYS A 91 -8.88 -9.19 -8.24
CA LYS A 91 -9.27 -9.46 -9.64
C LYS A 91 -8.07 -9.72 -10.54
N GLU A 92 -6.96 -9.02 -10.30
CA GLU A 92 -5.69 -9.24 -11.01
C GLU A 92 -5.18 -10.66 -10.78
N LEU A 93 -5.12 -11.12 -9.52
CA LEU A 93 -4.73 -12.51 -9.22
C LEU A 93 -5.61 -13.53 -9.92
N ILE A 94 -6.93 -13.38 -9.82
CA ILE A 94 -7.89 -14.31 -10.46
C ILE A 94 -7.70 -14.32 -11.99
N LEU A 95 -7.34 -13.20 -12.61
CA LEU A 95 -7.08 -13.15 -14.04
C LEU A 95 -5.82 -13.92 -14.40
N TYR A 96 -4.72 -13.69 -13.68
CA TYR A 96 -3.45 -14.36 -13.93
C TYR A 96 -3.52 -15.87 -13.64
N GLU A 97 -4.24 -16.30 -12.61
CA GLU A 97 -4.50 -17.72 -12.33
C GLU A 97 -5.23 -18.39 -13.50
N LYS A 98 -6.28 -17.74 -14.03
CA LYS A 98 -6.99 -18.26 -15.21
C LYS A 98 -6.13 -18.33 -16.47
N GLU A 99 -5.18 -17.41 -16.63
CA GLU A 99 -4.23 -17.45 -17.74
C GLU A 99 -3.22 -18.58 -17.56
N HIS A 100 -2.68 -18.74 -16.36
CA HIS A 100 -1.81 -19.84 -15.99
C HIS A 100 -2.49 -21.20 -16.23
N ASP A 101 -3.73 -21.38 -15.78
CA ASP A 101 -4.50 -22.62 -15.96
C ASP A 101 -4.73 -22.96 -17.43
N LYS A 102 -4.94 -21.95 -18.29
CA LYS A 102 -5.03 -22.16 -19.75
C LYS A 102 -3.72 -22.67 -20.32
N GLU A 103 -2.60 -22.14 -19.86
CA GLU A 103 -1.28 -22.55 -20.34
C GLU A 103 -0.91 -23.95 -19.85
N VAL A 104 -1.22 -24.27 -18.59
CA VAL A 104 -1.14 -25.63 -18.04
C VAL A 104 -1.95 -26.60 -18.89
N ALA A 105 -3.21 -26.28 -19.19
CA ALA A 105 -4.08 -27.12 -20.00
C ALA A 105 -3.56 -27.30 -21.43
N LYS A 106 -2.87 -26.30 -22.02
CA LYS A 106 -2.21 -26.46 -23.33
C LYS A 106 -1.03 -27.40 -23.24
N VAL A 107 -0.15 -27.22 -22.25
CA VAL A 107 1.02 -28.08 -22.04
C VAL A 107 0.59 -29.52 -21.80
N GLU A 108 -0.45 -29.75 -21.00
CA GLU A 108 -1.00 -31.09 -20.75
C GLU A 108 -1.56 -31.75 -22.03
N LYS A 109 -2.27 -30.99 -22.87
CA LYS A 109 -2.75 -31.49 -24.17
C LYS A 109 -1.60 -31.85 -25.10
N MET A 110 -0.59 -30.98 -25.21
CA MET A 110 0.60 -31.25 -26.03
C MET A 110 1.38 -32.46 -25.52
N LYS A 111 1.43 -32.69 -24.20
CA LYS A 111 2.00 -33.89 -23.59
C LYS A 111 1.19 -35.14 -23.92
N ALA A 112 -0.15 -35.07 -23.87
CA ALA A 112 -1.03 -36.19 -24.21
C ALA A 112 -0.96 -36.58 -25.70
N GLU A 113 -0.82 -35.60 -26.58
CA GLU A 113 -0.68 -35.79 -28.04
C GLU A 113 0.73 -36.24 -28.45
N ASN A 114 1.67 -36.37 -27.50
CA ASN A 114 3.10 -36.65 -27.74
C ASN A 114 3.69 -35.71 -28.80
N ALA A 115 3.45 -34.41 -28.62
CA ALA A 115 4.00 -33.37 -29.48
C ALA A 115 5.54 -33.40 -29.53
N GLU A 116 6.08 -32.78 -30.57
CA GLU A 116 7.51 -32.69 -30.85
C GLU A 116 8.27 -32.06 -29.64
N PRO A 117 9.48 -32.55 -29.30
CA PRO A 117 10.20 -32.08 -28.11
C PRO A 117 10.55 -30.59 -28.14
N HIS A 118 10.69 -29.99 -29.34
CA HIS A 118 10.89 -28.55 -29.47
C HIS A 118 9.66 -27.76 -29.02
N ASP A 119 8.47 -28.16 -29.48
CA ASP A 119 7.21 -27.48 -29.17
C ASP A 119 6.82 -27.63 -27.69
N LEU A 120 7.12 -28.79 -27.09
CA LEU A 120 6.93 -28.99 -25.65
C LEU A 120 7.81 -28.06 -24.82
N LYS A 121 9.09 -27.91 -25.16
CA LYS A 121 9.99 -26.97 -24.46
C LYS A 121 9.53 -25.53 -24.61
N HIS A 122 9.02 -25.17 -25.79
CA HIS A 122 8.49 -23.83 -26.00
C HIS A 122 7.27 -23.58 -25.09
N ALA A 123 6.32 -24.52 -25.05
CA ALA A 123 5.14 -24.41 -24.19
C ALA A 123 5.51 -24.40 -22.69
N GLU A 124 6.53 -25.15 -22.27
CA GLU A 124 7.04 -25.13 -20.89
C GLU A 124 7.70 -23.78 -20.52
N ASN A 125 8.40 -23.14 -21.45
CA ASN A 125 8.92 -21.78 -21.23
C ASN A 125 7.78 -20.76 -21.05
N VAL A 126 6.73 -20.83 -21.89
CA VAL A 126 5.57 -19.94 -21.77
C VAL A 126 4.83 -20.17 -20.44
N LEU A 127 4.68 -21.42 -20.02
CA LEU A 127 4.12 -21.77 -18.71
C LEU A 127 4.97 -21.20 -17.57
N SER A 128 6.30 -21.31 -17.67
CA SER A 128 7.22 -20.75 -16.67
C SER A 128 7.12 -19.22 -16.60
N GLU A 129 6.99 -18.53 -17.75
CA GLU A 129 6.81 -17.07 -17.79
C GLU A 129 5.51 -16.65 -17.08
N ALA A 130 4.42 -17.36 -17.33
CA ALA A 130 3.15 -17.11 -16.65
C ALA A 130 3.23 -17.38 -15.14
N ALA A 131 3.90 -18.46 -14.73
CA ALA A 131 4.05 -18.84 -13.31
C ALA A 131 4.89 -17.83 -12.52
N MET A 132 5.88 -17.18 -13.15
CA MET A 132 6.76 -16.20 -12.50
C MET A 132 6.04 -14.89 -12.13
N MET A 133 4.88 -14.59 -12.72
CA MET A 133 4.10 -13.39 -12.44
C MET A 133 3.19 -13.51 -11.21
N LEU A 134 2.67 -14.71 -10.93
CA LEU A 134 1.80 -15.00 -9.79
C LEU A 134 2.38 -14.60 -8.42
N PRO A 135 3.68 -14.84 -8.09
CA PRO A 135 4.22 -14.47 -6.79
C PRO A 135 4.23 -12.96 -6.54
N ASP A 136 4.43 -12.12 -7.57
CA ASP A 136 4.40 -10.65 -7.41
C ASP A 136 2.99 -10.17 -7.05
N CYS A 137 1.99 -10.63 -7.78
CA CYS A 137 0.59 -10.29 -7.51
C CYS A 137 0.15 -10.73 -6.11
N ARG A 138 0.62 -11.92 -5.66
CA ARG A 138 0.35 -12.43 -4.31
C ARG A 138 0.98 -11.55 -3.23
N GLN A 139 2.26 -11.21 -3.37
CA GLN A 139 2.95 -10.33 -2.42
C GLN A 139 2.31 -8.95 -2.33
N ARG A 140 1.89 -8.39 -3.47
CA ARG A 140 1.21 -7.09 -3.51
C ARG A 140 -0.16 -7.15 -2.83
N LEU A 141 -0.90 -8.23 -3.00
CA LEU A 141 -2.18 -8.42 -2.31
C LEU A 141 -1.97 -8.61 -0.79
N GLU A 142 -0.99 -9.42 -0.37
CA GLU A 142 -0.63 -9.61 1.05
C GLU A 142 -0.25 -8.28 1.73
N THR A 143 0.54 -7.45 1.05
CA THR A 143 0.91 -6.11 1.55
C THR A 143 -0.32 -5.21 1.70
N ALA A 144 -1.18 -5.17 0.67
CA ALA A 144 -2.40 -4.36 0.73
C ALA A 144 -3.41 -4.85 1.78
N LEU A 145 -3.47 -6.17 2.05
CA LEU A 145 -4.27 -6.72 3.15
C LEU A 145 -3.70 -6.32 4.51
N ALA A 146 -2.39 -6.43 4.72
CA ALA A 146 -1.77 -5.99 5.96
C ALA A 146 -2.03 -4.50 6.22
N ASP A 147 -1.96 -3.66 5.18
CA ASP A 147 -2.26 -2.22 5.25
C ASP A 147 -3.73 -1.93 5.56
N LEU A 148 -4.66 -2.75 5.06
CA LEU A 148 -6.09 -2.61 5.32
C LEU A 148 -6.45 -3.08 6.73
N VAL A 149 -5.91 -4.22 7.18
CA VAL A 149 -6.11 -4.76 8.52
C VAL A 149 -5.59 -3.80 9.59
N SER A 150 -4.33 -3.33 9.45
CA SER A 150 -3.75 -2.37 10.39
C SER A 150 -4.59 -1.10 10.50
N PHE A 151 -5.15 -0.63 9.37
CA PHE A 151 -5.98 0.56 9.33
C PHE A 151 -7.37 0.35 9.95
N VAL A 152 -7.95 -0.84 9.78
CA VAL A 152 -9.21 -1.21 10.43
C VAL A 152 -9.04 -1.31 11.94
N GLU A 153 -7.89 -1.81 12.43
CA GLU A 153 -7.56 -1.84 13.86
C GLU A 153 -7.40 -0.42 14.43
N GLU A 154 -6.61 0.44 13.77
CA GLU A 154 -6.40 1.84 14.17
C GLU A 154 -7.72 2.64 14.25
N ILE A 155 -8.63 2.40 13.30
CA ILE A 155 -9.94 3.06 13.25
C ILE A 155 -10.93 2.43 14.22
N GLY A 156 -10.90 1.11 14.41
CA GLY A 156 -11.79 0.41 15.35
C GLY A 156 -11.64 0.89 16.80
N ASP A 157 -10.44 1.33 17.19
CA ASP A 157 -10.19 1.92 18.51
C ASP A 157 -10.76 3.35 18.67
N SER A 158 -11.00 4.07 17.56
CA SER A 158 -11.44 5.46 17.54
C SER A 158 -12.89 5.66 17.07
N LEU A 159 -13.46 4.69 16.35
CA LEU A 159 -14.78 4.70 15.74
C LEU A 159 -15.58 3.46 16.12
N LYS A 160 -16.83 3.64 16.55
CA LYS A 160 -17.74 2.52 16.81
C LYS A 160 -18.11 1.85 15.48
N GLU A 161 -18.00 0.53 15.44
CA GLU A 161 -18.27 -0.34 14.27
C GLU A 161 -19.66 -0.14 13.63
N GLU A 162 -20.59 0.48 14.35
CA GLU A 162 -21.99 0.70 13.95
C GLU A 162 -22.20 1.94 13.06
N GLU A 163 -21.27 2.89 13.03
CA GLU A 163 -21.47 4.20 12.38
C GLU A 163 -20.98 4.26 10.93
N CYS A 164 -20.20 3.28 10.46
CA CYS A 164 -19.60 3.30 9.13
C CYS A 164 -19.84 2.00 8.35
N GLU A 165 -20.77 2.02 7.39
CA GLU A 165 -21.01 0.90 6.46
C GLU A 165 -19.74 0.46 5.73
N GLU A 166 -18.83 1.40 5.48
CA GLU A 166 -17.52 1.17 4.86
C GLU A 166 -16.69 0.15 5.64
N LEU A 167 -16.71 0.17 6.98
CA LEU A 167 -15.98 -0.81 7.81
C LEU A 167 -16.52 -2.22 7.64
N LYS A 168 -17.84 -2.38 7.50
CA LYS A 168 -18.48 -3.68 7.25
C LYS A 168 -18.02 -4.23 5.90
N THR A 169 -18.04 -3.39 4.86
CA THR A 169 -17.57 -3.78 3.54
C THR A 169 -16.08 -4.11 3.51
N ALA A 170 -15.24 -3.39 4.28
CA ALA A 170 -13.81 -3.67 4.37
C ALA A 170 -13.55 -5.03 5.04
N LYS A 171 -14.27 -5.37 6.11
CA LYS A 171 -14.19 -6.68 6.77
C LYS A 171 -14.60 -7.82 5.84
N GLU A 172 -15.70 -7.65 5.10
CA GLU A 172 -16.12 -8.63 4.08
C GLU A 172 -15.05 -8.84 3.00
N VAL A 173 -14.41 -7.75 2.56
CA VAL A 173 -13.34 -7.80 1.57
C VAL A 173 -12.11 -8.51 2.10
N ILE A 174 -11.71 -8.25 3.35
CA ILE A 174 -10.61 -8.98 4.02
C ILE A 174 -10.92 -10.47 4.03
N LEU A 175 -12.10 -10.89 4.50
CA LEU A 175 -12.51 -12.30 4.52
C LEU A 175 -12.48 -12.92 3.12
N SER A 176 -12.99 -12.21 2.12
CA SER A 176 -12.99 -12.69 0.73
C SER A 176 -11.58 -12.82 0.15
N ALA A 177 -10.65 -11.97 0.56
CA ALA A 177 -9.27 -11.97 0.08
C ALA A 177 -8.42 -13.01 0.81
N GLU A 178 -8.66 -13.22 2.11
CA GLU A 178 -8.11 -14.34 2.87
C GLU A 178 -8.55 -15.70 2.30
N ALA A 179 -9.79 -15.80 1.83
CA ALA A 179 -10.29 -17.00 1.15
C ALA A 179 -9.59 -17.30 -0.19
N VAL A 180 -8.91 -16.32 -0.81
CA VAL A 180 -8.07 -16.57 -2.01
C VAL A 180 -6.73 -17.20 -1.63
N PHE A 181 -6.28 -17.02 -0.38
CA PHE A 181 -5.02 -17.59 0.12
C PHE A 181 -5.17 -18.89 0.91
N ALA A 182 -6.40 -19.26 1.27
CA ALA A 182 -6.75 -20.47 2.00
C ALA A 182 -6.79 -21.70 1.09
#